data_AF-D4XWR6-F1
#
_entry.id   AF-D4XWR6-F1
#
_cell.length_a   1.000
_cell.length_b   1.000
_cell.length_c   1.000
_cell.angle_alpha   90.00
_cell.angle_beta   90.00
_cell.angle_gamma   90.00
#
_symmetry.space_group_name_H-M   'P 1'
#
loop_
_entity.id
_entity.type
_entity.pdbx_description
1 polymer ?
#
loop_
_entity_poly.entity_id
_entity_poly.type
_entity_poly.pdbx_seq_one_letter_code
_entity_poly.pdbx_strand_id
1 'polypeptide(L)'
;MLKKQDYLSFKTKEELFNKHEKDTFRIWLFGFLISTIVLLALAIASLIVVILSKDEIIESFLVNVKNQFPKEPFERQNQIAMSAYASGPLLLSILPAVGIIIAIVLLSWGLKQSYEKKSFHLLSPWPTTIVCAIVIINVIFLVTLISRPEQRIDLSSASTILNLVYSVLSILVWVIFGREASYIRRVFITYVRKEQQAKFFESFTKMQKDAASGNNDFLNIFGSFKQNENSNNSQTSTSTEENATVVEEKEKSEKTQSATNPKLAKHNFTKNEEEQFKKLLSLPNESLFNIANRLNIYGYEDMEKDDLIIQIIKVTRTTK
;
A
#
# COMPACT_ATOMS: atom_id res chain seq x y z
N MET A 1 -2.85 27.34 12.72
CA MET A 1 -2.57 26.27 11.76
C MET A 1 -2.61 26.88 10.37
N LEU A 2 -1.56 26.74 9.56
CA LEU A 2 -1.60 27.22 8.17
C LEU A 2 -2.64 26.42 7.39
N LYS A 3 -3.33 27.04 6.43
CA LYS A 3 -4.24 26.29 5.57
C LYS A 3 -3.39 25.33 4.74
N LYS A 4 -3.93 24.14 4.44
CA LYS A 4 -3.21 23.12 3.66
C LYS A 4 -2.66 23.63 2.33
N GLN A 5 -3.30 24.64 1.76
CA GLN A 5 -2.92 25.29 0.52
C GLN A 5 -1.68 26.19 0.68
N ASP A 6 -1.54 26.87 1.83
CA ASP A 6 -0.42 27.79 2.11
C ASP A 6 0.92 27.03 2.20
N TYR A 7 0.89 25.75 2.58
CA TYR A 7 2.10 24.93 2.61
C TYR A 7 2.73 24.68 1.24
N LEU A 8 1.96 24.82 0.15
CA LEU A 8 2.41 24.55 -1.21
C LEU A 8 2.82 25.81 -1.96
N SER A 9 2.68 27.00 -1.37
CA SER A 9 3.02 28.27 -2.03
C SER A 9 4.50 28.63 -1.96
N PHE A 10 5.31 27.90 -1.18
CA PHE A 10 6.74 28.17 -1.02
C PHE A 10 7.55 27.63 -2.19
N LYS A 11 8.65 28.31 -2.54
CA LYS A 11 9.51 27.88 -3.65
C LYS A 11 10.51 26.81 -3.24
N THR A 12 11.01 26.85 -2.00
CA THR A 12 12.04 25.93 -1.51
C THR A 12 11.72 25.34 -0.14
N LYS A 13 12.31 24.17 0.15
CA LYS A 13 12.19 23.50 1.45
C LYS A 13 12.83 24.29 2.60
N GLU A 14 13.91 25.02 2.33
CA GLU A 14 14.61 25.84 3.34
C GLU A 14 13.79 27.07 3.73
N GLU A 15 13.10 27.69 2.78
CA GLU A 15 12.19 28.80 3.04
C GLU A 15 11.04 28.34 3.95
N LEU A 16 10.44 27.18 3.63
CA LEU A 16 9.40 26.57 4.45
C LEU A 16 9.89 26.25 5.86
N PHE A 17 11.10 25.69 5.98
CA PHE A 17 11.70 25.36 7.27
C PHE A 17 11.93 26.63 8.08
N ASN A 18 12.70 27.59 7.58
CA ASN A 18 13.08 28.78 8.34
C ASN A 18 11.88 29.64 8.78
N LYS A 19 10.82 29.71 7.96
CA LYS A 19 9.66 30.56 8.23
C LYS A 19 8.66 29.94 9.22
N HIS A 20 8.57 28.61 9.29
CA HIS A 20 7.49 27.92 10.03
C HIS A 20 7.95 26.85 11.02
N GLU A 21 9.26 26.56 11.09
CA GLU A 21 9.83 25.59 12.02
C GLU A 21 9.45 25.90 13.47
N LYS A 22 9.85 27.08 13.97
CA LYS A 22 9.69 27.42 15.39
C LYS A 22 8.23 27.60 15.79
N ASP A 23 7.47 28.31 14.98
CA ASP A 23 6.13 28.76 15.35
C ASP A 23 5.07 27.68 15.19
N THR A 24 5.28 26.73 14.28
CA THR A 24 4.27 25.70 13.98
C THR A 24 4.83 24.30 14.13
N PHE A 25 5.89 23.95 13.40
CA PHE A 25 6.31 22.54 13.31
C PHE A 25 6.81 21.97 14.65
N ARG A 26 7.57 22.75 15.42
CA ARG A 26 8.06 22.33 16.74
C ARG A 26 6.92 21.96 17.68
N ILE A 27 5.89 22.79 17.77
CA ILE A 27 4.76 22.58 18.70
C ILE A 27 4.05 21.26 18.40
N TRP A 28 3.78 20.97 17.12
CA TRP A 28 3.10 19.73 16.74
C TRP A 28 3.98 18.49 16.90
N LEU A 29 5.25 18.58 16.54
CA LEU A 29 6.17 17.44 16.62
C LEU A 29 6.57 17.10 18.06
N PHE A 30 6.91 18.11 18.87
CA PHE A 30 7.18 17.91 20.30
C PHE A 30 5.91 17.61 21.08
N GLY A 31 4.77 18.22 20.71
CA GLY A 31 3.46 17.86 21.26
C GLY A 31 3.13 16.39 20.99
N PHE A 32 3.39 15.89 19.78
CA PHE A 32 3.25 14.47 19.46
C PHE A 32 4.20 13.59 20.27
N LEU A 33 5.47 14.00 20.43
CA LEU A 33 6.43 13.25 21.24
C LEU A 33 6.01 13.17 22.71
N ILE A 34 5.69 14.30 23.34
CA ILE A 34 5.30 14.38 24.74
C ILE A 34 4.01 13.60 24.99
N SER A 35 3.01 13.76 24.12
CA SER A 35 1.76 13.00 24.24
C SER A 35 1.97 11.50 24.07
N THR A 36 2.89 11.08 23.19
CA THR A 36 3.28 9.66 23.06
C THR A 36 3.98 9.14 24.33
N ILE A 37 4.78 9.96 25.02
CA ILE A 37 5.36 9.62 26.33
C ILE A 37 4.27 9.47 27.40
N VAL A 38 3.26 10.35 27.41
CA VAL A 38 2.10 10.21 28.32
C VAL A 38 1.34 8.92 28.04
N LEU A 39 1.14 8.56 26.76
CA LEU A 39 0.55 7.28 26.40
C LEU A 39 1.39 6.08 26.86
N LEU A 40 2.73 6.19 26.82
CA LEU A 40 3.62 5.16 27.35
C LEU A 40 3.42 4.98 28.86
N ALA A 41 3.37 6.08 29.61
CA ALA A 41 3.15 6.02 31.06
C ALA A 41 1.81 5.33 31.40
N LEU A 42 0.74 5.63 30.67
CA LEU A 42 -0.54 4.95 30.82
C LEU A 42 -0.48 3.46 30.41
N ALA A 43 0.22 3.12 29.32
CA ALA A 43 0.37 1.73 28.91
C ALA A 43 1.14 0.90 29.96
N ILE A 44 2.19 1.48 30.56
CA ILE A 44 2.94 0.85 31.66
C ILE A 44 2.06 0.71 32.90
N ALA A 45 1.30 1.75 33.27
CA ALA A 45 0.38 1.67 34.41
C ALA A 45 -0.69 0.58 34.20
N SER A 46 -1.24 0.48 32.98
CA SER A 46 -2.17 -0.59 32.59
C SER A 46 -1.55 -1.97 32.77
N LEU A 47 -0.32 -2.15 32.26
CA LEU A 47 0.42 -3.40 32.36
C LEU A 47 0.66 -3.79 33.83
N ILE A 48 1.05 -2.83 34.68
CA ILE A 48 1.22 -3.07 36.12
C ILE A 48 -0.09 -3.54 36.75
N VAL A 49 -1.21 -2.88 36.47
CA VAL A 49 -2.52 -3.28 37.01
C VAL A 49 -2.88 -4.69 36.56
N VAL A 50 -2.67 -5.05 35.29
CA VAL A 50 -2.94 -6.41 34.79
C VAL A 50 -2.07 -7.46 35.48
N ILE A 51 -0.80 -7.14 35.75
CA ILE A 51 0.11 -8.04 36.49
C ILE A 51 -0.33 -8.19 37.95
N LEU A 52 -0.75 -7.11 38.61
CA LEU A 52 -1.19 -7.13 40.01
C LEU A 52 -2.55 -7.83 40.18
N SER A 53 -3.46 -7.69 39.22
CA SER A 53 -4.76 -8.36 39.20
C SER A 53 -4.72 -9.75 38.55
N LYS A 54 -3.53 -10.34 38.39
CA LYS A 54 -3.35 -11.63 37.71
C LYS A 54 -4.28 -12.72 38.27
N ASP A 55 -4.29 -12.90 39.59
CA ASP A 55 -5.04 -13.99 40.23
C ASP A 55 -6.55 -13.81 40.08
N GLU A 56 -7.05 -12.59 40.27
CA GLU A 56 -8.45 -12.21 40.07
C GLU A 56 -8.90 -12.47 38.61
N ILE A 57 -8.06 -12.07 37.65
CA ILE A 57 -8.35 -12.28 36.23
C ILE A 57 -8.36 -13.79 35.89
N ILE A 58 -7.39 -14.56 36.38
CA ILE A 58 -7.35 -16.02 36.17
C ILE A 58 -8.57 -16.70 36.80
N GLU A 59 -8.96 -16.29 38.01
CA GLU A 59 -10.16 -16.82 38.67
C GLU A 59 -11.42 -16.52 37.84
N SER A 60 -11.55 -15.32 37.29
CA SER A 60 -12.65 -14.98 36.39
C SER A 60 -12.69 -15.87 35.14
N PHE A 61 -11.53 -16.21 34.56
CA PHE A 61 -11.44 -17.14 33.45
C PHE A 61 -11.77 -18.58 33.88
N LEU A 62 -11.32 -19.00 35.06
CA LEU A 62 -11.63 -20.32 35.63
C LEU A 62 -13.12 -20.53 35.81
N VAL A 63 -13.86 -19.52 36.29
CA VAL A 63 -15.34 -19.59 36.41
C VAL A 63 -15.97 -19.84 35.04
N ASN A 64 -15.54 -19.10 34.01
CA ASN A 64 -16.05 -19.26 32.65
C ASN A 64 -15.69 -20.64 32.05
N VAL A 65 -14.45 -21.09 32.24
CA VAL A 65 -13.98 -22.40 31.77
C VAL A 65 -14.71 -23.54 32.48
N LYS A 66 -14.95 -23.43 33.79
CA LYS A 66 -15.71 -24.44 34.56
C LYS A 66 -17.15 -24.55 34.07
N ASN A 67 -17.78 -23.43 33.74
CA ASN A 67 -19.14 -23.41 33.19
C ASN A 67 -19.20 -24.02 31.78
N GLN A 68 -18.15 -23.82 30.96
CA GLN A 68 -18.10 -24.34 29.59
C GLN A 68 -17.62 -25.81 29.51
N PHE A 69 -16.76 -26.24 30.43
CA PHE A 69 -16.11 -27.55 30.45
C PHE A 69 -16.18 -28.22 31.83
N PRO A 70 -17.40 -28.51 32.35
CA PRO A 70 -17.59 -28.96 33.74
C PRO A 70 -16.99 -30.34 34.05
N LYS A 71 -16.69 -31.15 33.03
CA LYS A 71 -16.16 -32.52 33.17
C LYS A 71 -14.64 -32.61 33.08
N GLU A 72 -13.97 -31.53 32.64
CA GLU A 72 -12.51 -31.52 32.53
C GLU A 72 -11.86 -31.49 33.92
N PRO A 73 -10.72 -32.16 34.11
CA PRO A 73 -9.98 -32.08 35.37
C PRO A 73 -9.53 -30.64 35.64
N PHE A 74 -9.43 -30.29 36.93
CA PHE A 74 -9.12 -28.93 37.37
C PHE A 74 -7.79 -28.42 36.79
N GLU A 75 -6.79 -29.29 36.68
CA GLU A 75 -5.48 -28.96 36.09
C GLU A 75 -5.63 -28.48 34.65
N ARG A 76 -6.51 -29.12 33.87
CA ARG A 76 -6.75 -28.74 32.48
C ARG A 76 -7.50 -27.42 32.39
N GLN A 77 -8.49 -27.20 33.25
CA GLN A 77 -9.23 -25.94 33.33
C GLN A 77 -8.29 -24.77 33.68
N ASN A 78 -7.39 -24.99 34.65
CA ASN A 78 -6.39 -23.99 35.06
C ASN A 78 -5.39 -23.67 33.95
N GLN A 79 -4.93 -24.67 33.19
CA GLN A 79 -4.07 -24.42 32.02
C GLN A 79 -4.77 -23.56 30.95
N ILE A 80 -6.06 -23.81 30.69
CA ILE A 80 -6.84 -23.03 29.73
C ILE A 80 -6.99 -21.58 30.23
N ALA A 81 -7.33 -21.38 31.51
CA ALA A 81 -7.44 -20.05 32.10
C ALA A 81 -6.12 -19.27 32.07
N MET A 82 -5.00 -19.92 32.40
CA MET A 82 -3.65 -19.34 32.31
C MET A 82 -3.29 -18.95 30.87
N SER A 83 -3.62 -19.79 29.90
CA SER A 83 -3.39 -19.51 28.48
C SER A 83 -4.25 -18.33 27.99
N ALA A 84 -5.51 -18.25 28.43
CA ALA A 84 -6.41 -17.14 28.13
C ALA A 84 -5.92 -15.82 28.74
N TYR A 85 -5.41 -15.84 29.98
CA TYR A 85 -4.76 -14.69 30.60
C TYR A 85 -3.54 -14.20 29.81
N ALA A 86 -2.64 -15.13 29.45
CA ALA A 86 -1.40 -14.80 28.74
C ALA A 86 -1.67 -14.25 27.34
N SER A 87 -2.58 -14.87 26.58
CA SER A 87 -2.90 -14.49 25.19
C SER A 87 -3.88 -13.33 25.07
N GLY A 88 -4.67 -13.06 26.11
CA GLY A 88 -5.64 -11.96 26.14
C GLY A 88 -5.10 -10.74 26.89
N PRO A 89 -5.49 -10.51 28.16
CA PRO A 89 -5.18 -9.27 28.88
C PRO A 89 -3.68 -8.91 28.94
N LEU A 90 -2.82 -9.91 29.16
CA LEU A 90 -1.38 -9.66 29.28
C LEU A 90 -0.78 -9.23 27.94
N LEU A 91 -1.03 -10.00 26.87
CA LEU A 91 -0.54 -9.67 25.53
C LEU A 91 -1.09 -8.31 25.05
N LEU A 92 -2.37 -8.05 25.27
CA LEU A 92 -3.02 -6.79 24.92
C LEU A 92 -2.44 -5.58 25.68
N SER A 93 -1.85 -5.78 26.86
CA SER A 93 -1.18 -4.72 27.62
C SER A 93 0.29 -4.54 27.22
N ILE A 94 0.98 -5.63 26.88
CA ILE A 94 2.39 -5.60 26.45
C ILE A 94 2.53 -4.99 25.05
N LEU A 95 1.68 -5.39 24.10
CA LEU A 95 1.81 -5.02 22.70
C LEU A 95 1.79 -3.50 22.47
N PRO A 96 0.86 -2.71 23.06
CA PRO A 96 0.86 -1.26 22.91
C PRO A 96 2.06 -0.60 23.59
N ALA A 97 2.49 -1.10 24.76
CA ALA A 97 3.66 -0.57 25.45
C ALA A 97 4.94 -0.70 24.59
N VAL A 98 5.19 -1.89 24.06
CA VAL A 98 6.32 -2.15 23.15
C VAL A 98 6.21 -1.31 21.87
N GLY A 99 5.01 -1.25 21.26
CA GLY A 99 4.76 -0.43 20.09
C GLY A 99 5.05 1.05 20.32
N ILE A 100 4.62 1.60 21.47
CA ILE A 100 4.87 2.99 21.84
C ILE A 100 6.35 3.25 22.09
N ILE A 101 7.08 2.34 22.73
CA ILE A 101 8.54 2.47 22.91
C ILE A 101 9.24 2.58 21.55
N ILE A 102 8.89 1.69 20.60
CA ILE A 102 9.43 1.72 19.24
C ILE A 102 9.07 3.05 18.56
N ALA A 103 7.82 3.51 18.70
CA ALA A 103 7.37 4.77 18.14
C ALA A 103 8.17 5.98 18.69
N ILE A 104 8.44 6.03 20.00
CA ILE A 104 9.23 7.10 20.64
C ILE A 104 10.67 7.09 20.13
N VAL A 105 11.31 5.91 20.04
CA VAL A 105 12.69 5.78 19.54
C VAL A 105 12.78 6.26 18.10
N LEU A 106 11.90 5.77 17.23
CA LEU A 106 11.86 6.16 15.82
C LEU A 106 11.52 7.64 15.62
N LEU A 107 10.62 8.19 16.43
CA LEU A 107 10.26 9.61 16.38
C LEU A 107 11.44 10.49 16.83
N SER A 108 12.08 10.15 17.94
CA SER A 108 13.22 10.89 18.49
C SER A 108 14.41 10.88 17.53
N TRP A 109 14.71 9.72 16.94
CA TRP A 109 15.76 9.58 15.95
C TRP A 109 15.44 10.36 14.67
N GLY A 110 14.21 10.25 14.17
CA GLY A 110 13.75 11.00 13.00
C GLY A 110 13.75 12.52 13.22
N LEU A 111 13.41 12.99 14.43
CA LEU A 111 13.49 14.39 14.80
C LEU A 111 14.93 14.88 14.80
N LYS A 112 15.86 14.16 15.45
CA LYS A 112 17.28 14.50 15.46
C LYS A 112 17.82 14.69 14.04
N GLN A 113 17.62 13.70 13.16
CA GLN A 113 18.06 13.79 11.77
C GLN A 113 17.39 14.93 10.99
N SER A 114 16.10 15.17 11.25
CA SER A 114 15.36 16.22 10.56
C SER A 114 15.86 17.62 10.90
N TYR A 115 16.25 17.86 12.16
CA TYR A 115 16.86 19.13 12.56
C TYR A 115 18.27 19.29 11.99
N GLU A 116 19.09 18.24 11.99
CA GLU A 116 20.43 18.27 11.39
C GLU A 116 20.38 18.61 9.89
N LYS A 117 19.42 18.04 9.15
CA LYS A 117 19.27 18.29 7.70
C LYS A 117 18.28 19.40 7.33
N LYS A 118 17.79 20.17 8.32
CA LYS A 118 16.79 21.25 8.15
C LYS A 118 15.58 20.83 7.29
N SER A 119 15.11 19.59 7.47
CA SER A 119 14.01 19.05 6.66
C SER A 119 13.33 17.85 7.34
N PHE A 120 12.00 17.89 7.45
CA PHE A 120 11.21 16.83 8.07
C PHE A 120 10.87 15.65 7.13
N HIS A 121 11.48 15.56 5.94
CA HIS A 121 11.27 14.41 5.05
C HIS A 121 11.85 13.10 5.61
N LEU A 122 12.84 13.21 6.51
CA LEU A 122 13.48 12.07 7.19
C LEU A 122 12.70 11.57 8.40
N LEU A 123 11.61 12.23 8.78
CA LEU A 123 10.75 11.74 9.84
C LEU A 123 10.19 10.37 9.42
N SER A 124 10.33 9.36 10.28
CA SER A 124 9.81 8.02 9.98
C SER A 124 8.27 8.04 9.91
N PRO A 125 7.63 7.32 8.96
CA PRO A 125 6.17 7.12 8.97
C PRO A 125 5.70 6.31 10.17
N TRP A 126 6.54 5.38 10.62
CA TRP A 126 6.18 4.30 11.52
C TRP A 126 5.60 4.76 12.86
N PRO A 127 6.11 5.79 13.56
CA PRO A 127 5.49 6.28 14.79
C PRO A 127 4.01 6.63 14.63
N THR A 128 3.66 7.36 13.56
CA THR A 128 2.26 7.73 13.30
C THR A 128 1.40 6.54 12.91
N THR A 129 1.96 5.55 12.18
CA THR A 129 1.26 4.31 11.81
C THR A 129 1.02 3.41 13.02
N ILE A 130 1.99 3.28 13.92
CA ILE A 130 1.87 2.48 15.15
C ILE A 130 0.79 3.07 16.06
N VAL A 131 0.83 4.38 16.30
CA VAL A 131 -0.21 5.05 17.10
C VAL A 131 -1.59 4.93 16.43
N CYS A 132 -1.66 5.01 15.10
CA CYS A 132 -2.90 4.75 14.36
C CYS A 132 -3.44 3.33 14.58
N ALA A 133 -2.56 2.31 14.52
CA ALA A 133 -2.95 0.92 14.76
C ALA A 133 -3.48 0.71 16.19
N ILE A 134 -2.83 1.31 17.19
CA ILE A 134 -3.30 1.31 18.58
C ILE A 134 -4.69 1.96 18.68
N VAL A 135 -4.91 3.08 18.00
CA VAL A 135 -6.23 3.73 17.94
C VAL A 135 -7.29 2.82 17.36
N ILE A 136 -7.00 2.10 16.27
CA ILE A 136 -7.94 1.14 15.68
C ILE A 136 -8.31 0.05 16.69
N ILE A 137 -7.32 -0.53 17.38
CA ILE A 137 -7.54 -1.53 18.43
C ILE A 137 -8.42 -0.96 19.55
N ASN A 138 -8.12 0.26 20.02
CA ASN A 138 -8.88 0.91 21.09
C ASN A 138 -10.30 1.30 20.67
N VAL A 139 -10.52 1.65 19.40
CA VAL A 139 -11.87 1.89 18.86
C VAL A 139 -12.67 0.58 18.83
N ILE A 140 -12.06 -0.51 18.35
CA ILE A 140 -12.70 -1.84 18.39
C ILE A 140 -13.05 -2.21 19.83
N PHE A 141 -12.11 -2.02 20.76
CA PHE A 141 -12.33 -2.25 22.19
C PHE A 141 -13.53 -1.46 22.72
N LEU A 142 -13.59 -0.15 22.48
CA LEU A 142 -14.70 0.70 22.92
C LEU A 142 -16.04 0.26 22.30
N VAL A 143 -16.05 -0.09 21.01
CA VAL A 143 -17.27 -0.61 20.35
C VAL A 143 -17.71 -1.92 20.98
N THR A 144 -16.78 -2.85 21.26
CA THR A 144 -17.12 -4.12 21.93
C THR A 144 -17.61 -3.93 23.36
N LEU A 145 -17.10 -2.92 24.07
CA LEU A 145 -17.52 -2.57 25.43
C LEU A 145 -18.98 -2.07 25.44
N ILE A 146 -19.35 -1.24 24.46
CA ILE A 146 -20.71 -0.71 24.32
C ILE A 146 -21.69 -1.77 23.78
N SER A 147 -21.21 -2.70 22.94
CA SER A 147 -22.07 -3.67 22.24
C SER A 147 -22.48 -4.87 23.10
N ARG A 148 -22.02 -4.99 24.35
CA ARG A 148 -22.35 -6.10 25.26
C ARG A 148 -23.37 -5.67 26.32
N PRO A 149 -24.68 -5.67 26.01
CA PRO A 149 -25.71 -5.11 26.91
C PRO A 149 -25.87 -5.89 28.21
N GLU A 150 -25.50 -7.17 28.26
CA GLU A 150 -25.65 -8.03 29.45
C GLU A 150 -24.53 -7.83 30.48
N GLN A 151 -23.38 -7.29 30.06
CA GLN A 151 -22.26 -7.02 30.95
C GLN A 151 -22.30 -5.54 31.34
N ARG A 152 -22.91 -5.23 32.49
CA ARG A 152 -22.78 -3.90 33.09
C ARG A 152 -21.29 -3.61 33.25
N ILE A 153 -20.82 -2.53 32.62
CA ILE A 153 -19.43 -2.10 32.71
C ILE A 153 -19.14 -1.87 34.19
N ASP A 154 -18.24 -2.68 34.76
CA ASP A 154 -17.81 -2.48 36.13
C ASP A 154 -16.83 -1.30 36.18
N LEU A 155 -17.41 -0.13 36.41
CA LEU A 155 -16.67 1.12 36.61
C LEU A 155 -15.97 1.16 37.97
N SER A 156 -16.11 0.15 38.84
CA SER A 156 -15.34 0.07 40.08
C SER A 156 -13.93 -0.51 39.87
N SER A 157 -13.71 -1.26 38.78
CA SER A 157 -12.40 -1.82 38.46
C SER A 157 -11.45 -0.74 37.92
N ALA A 158 -10.35 -0.53 38.65
CA ALA A 158 -9.29 0.41 38.23
C ALA A 158 -8.74 0.07 36.84
N SER A 159 -8.67 -1.21 36.46
CA SER A 159 -8.24 -1.66 35.13
C SER A 159 -9.17 -1.15 34.04
N THR A 160 -10.49 -1.26 34.24
CA THR A 160 -11.50 -0.79 33.29
C THR A 160 -11.41 0.73 33.08
N ILE A 161 -11.31 1.50 34.17
CA ILE A 161 -11.17 2.96 34.10
C ILE A 161 -9.89 3.34 33.33
N LEU A 162 -8.76 2.72 33.69
CA LEU A 162 -7.47 3.04 33.08
C LEU A 162 -7.47 2.70 31.58
N ASN A 163 -8.01 1.55 31.18
CA ASN A 163 -8.16 1.17 29.78
C ASN A 163 -9.07 2.12 29.00
N LEU A 164 -10.15 2.62 29.61
CA LEU A 164 -11.04 3.60 29.00
C LEU A 164 -10.33 4.95 28.80
N VAL A 165 -9.63 5.44 29.82
CA VAL A 165 -8.83 6.68 29.75
C VAL A 165 -7.74 6.55 28.70
N TYR A 166 -7.00 5.43 28.68
CA TYR A 166 -5.98 5.15 27.68
C TYR A 166 -6.57 5.13 26.26
N SER A 167 -7.71 4.47 26.07
CA SER A 167 -8.40 4.38 24.78
C SER A 167 -8.79 5.75 24.26
N VAL A 168 -9.49 6.55 25.08
CA VAL A 168 -9.92 7.91 24.72
C VAL A 168 -8.71 8.80 24.45
N LEU A 169 -7.70 8.77 25.32
CA LEU A 169 -6.52 9.61 25.16
C LEU A 169 -5.72 9.24 23.90
N SER A 170 -5.59 7.95 23.58
CA SER A 170 -4.89 7.51 22.36
C SER A 170 -5.55 8.06 21.09
N ILE A 171 -6.89 8.07 21.04
CA ILE A 171 -7.67 8.64 19.95
C ILE A 171 -7.40 10.14 19.85
N LEU A 172 -7.49 10.87 20.98
CA LEU A 172 -7.23 12.31 21.01
C LEU A 172 -5.81 12.65 20.55
N VAL A 173 -4.81 11.91 21.04
CA VAL A 173 -3.40 12.12 20.68
C VAL A 173 -3.17 11.92 19.19
N TRP A 174 -3.77 10.88 18.59
CA TRP A 174 -3.65 10.64 17.17
C TRP A 174 -4.37 11.71 16.33
N VAL A 175 -5.61 12.06 16.69
CA VAL A 175 -6.41 13.05 15.95
C VAL A 175 -5.77 14.43 16.01
N ILE A 176 -5.32 14.86 17.18
CA ILE A 176 -4.77 16.21 17.41
C ILE A 176 -3.32 16.31 16.95
N PHE A 177 -2.44 15.42 17.40
CA PHE A 177 -1.00 15.54 17.16
C PHE A 177 -0.50 14.62 16.05
N GLY A 178 -0.91 13.34 16.05
CA GLY A 178 -0.44 12.35 15.10
C GLY A 178 -0.77 12.69 13.64
N ARG A 179 -1.98 13.19 13.40
CA ARG A 179 -2.43 13.61 12.07
C ARG A 179 -1.62 14.78 11.53
N GLU A 180 -1.33 15.76 12.39
CA GLU A 180 -0.60 16.97 12.01
C GLU A 180 0.90 16.70 11.82
N ALA A 181 1.52 15.88 12.70
CA ALA A 181 2.89 15.40 12.49
C ALA A 181 3.04 14.64 11.16
N SER A 182 2.09 13.78 10.83
CA SER A 182 2.05 13.05 9.54
C SER A 182 1.86 14.00 8.35
N TYR A 183 1.07 15.05 8.50
CA TYR A 183 0.87 16.04 7.46
C TYR A 183 2.14 16.86 7.20
N ILE A 184 2.81 17.35 8.24
CA ILE A 184 4.10 18.07 8.13
C ILE A 184 5.10 17.24 7.33
N ARG A 185 5.29 15.97 7.69
CA ARG A 185 6.16 15.05 6.95
C ARG A 185 5.80 14.96 5.45
N ARG A 186 4.51 14.77 5.13
CA ARG A 186 4.04 14.66 3.74
C ARG A 186 4.33 15.91 2.91
N VAL A 187 4.22 17.09 3.50
CA VAL A 187 4.57 18.36 2.85
C VAL A 187 6.06 18.35 2.47
N PHE A 188 6.96 18.05 3.42
CA PHE A 188 8.40 18.01 3.13
C PHE A 188 8.79 16.94 2.11
N ILE A 189 8.17 15.75 2.15
CA ILE A 189 8.37 14.71 1.12
C ILE A 189 7.95 15.22 -0.26
N THR A 190 6.85 15.96 -0.35
CA THR A 190 6.38 16.52 -1.63
C THR A 190 7.39 17.52 -2.19
N TYR A 191 7.98 18.38 -1.36
CA TYR A 191 9.04 19.29 -1.80
C TYR A 191 10.29 18.57 -2.28
N VAL A 192 10.76 17.56 -1.53
CA VAL A 192 11.95 16.78 -1.92
C VAL A 192 11.71 16.04 -3.24
N ARG A 193 10.50 15.47 -3.43
CA ARG A 193 10.14 14.82 -4.70
C ARG A 193 10.09 15.81 -5.86
N LYS A 194 9.54 17.01 -5.67
CA LYS A 194 9.55 18.06 -6.70
C LYS A 194 10.97 18.49 -7.07
N GLU A 195 11.85 18.65 -6.07
CA GLU A 195 13.26 18.99 -6.30
C GLU A 195 13.99 17.89 -7.08
N GLN A 196 13.78 16.63 -6.71
CA GLN A 196 14.35 15.48 -7.42
C GLN A 196 13.83 15.35 -8.85
N GLN A 197 12.52 15.56 -9.06
CA GLN A 197 11.90 15.56 -10.39
C GLN A 197 12.42 16.70 -11.27
N ALA A 198 12.61 17.90 -10.71
CA ALA A 198 13.17 19.04 -11.44
C ALA A 198 14.63 18.76 -11.85
N LYS A 199 15.46 18.24 -10.94
CA LYS A 199 16.84 17.83 -11.24
C LYS A 199 16.89 16.73 -12.30
N PHE A 200 16.00 15.73 -12.19
CA PHE A 200 15.88 14.66 -13.17
C PHE A 200 15.48 15.19 -14.54
N PHE A 201 14.49 16.09 -14.61
CA PHE A 201 14.05 16.71 -15.86
C PHE A 201 15.14 17.59 -16.46
N GLU A 202 15.91 18.31 -15.64
CA GLU A 202 17.06 19.09 -16.10
C GLU A 202 18.17 18.18 -16.66
N SER A 203 18.53 17.10 -15.96
CA SER A 203 19.50 16.13 -16.46
C SER A 203 19.01 15.44 -17.73
N PHE A 204 17.72 15.13 -17.82
CA PHE A 204 17.11 14.54 -19.00
C PHE A 204 17.14 15.52 -20.18
N THR A 205 16.83 16.79 -19.95
CA THR A 205 16.88 17.85 -20.98
C THR A 205 18.31 18.11 -21.44
N LYS A 206 19.30 18.08 -20.53
CA LYS A 206 20.73 18.16 -20.90
C LYS A 206 21.14 16.97 -21.75
N MET A 207 20.83 15.75 -21.32
CA MET A 207 21.09 14.53 -22.09
C MET A 207 20.42 14.56 -23.47
N GLN A 208 19.18 15.06 -23.57
CA GLN A 208 18.50 15.21 -24.86
C GLN A 208 19.19 16.21 -25.79
N LYS A 209 19.67 17.33 -25.25
CA LYS A 209 20.42 18.33 -26.03
C LYS A 209 21.78 17.78 -26.47
N ASP A 210 22.48 17.08 -25.58
CA ASP A 210 23.78 16.47 -25.88
C ASP A 210 23.63 15.35 -26.92
N ALA A 211 22.57 14.55 -26.84
CA ALA A 211 22.22 13.54 -27.85
C ALA A 211 21.88 14.17 -29.20
N ALA A 212 21.14 15.29 -29.21
CA ALA A 212 20.88 16.05 -30.44
C ALA A 212 22.16 16.65 -31.05
N SER A 213 23.22 16.87 -30.25
CA SER A 213 24.53 17.34 -30.74
C SER A 213 25.45 16.25 -31.31
N GLY A 214 24.97 15.00 -31.43
CA GLY A 214 25.66 13.95 -32.19
C GLY A 214 26.31 12.82 -31.39
N ASN A 215 26.18 12.80 -30.05
CA ASN A 215 26.59 11.64 -29.24
C ASN A 215 25.37 10.76 -28.91
N ASN A 216 25.18 9.70 -29.71
CA ASN A 216 24.01 8.81 -29.72
C ASN A 216 23.89 7.81 -28.55
N ASP A 217 24.68 7.93 -27.49
CA ASP A 217 24.72 6.93 -26.40
C ASP A 217 23.39 6.84 -25.62
N PHE A 218 22.61 7.92 -25.55
CA PHE A 218 21.30 7.90 -24.88
C PHE A 218 20.22 7.14 -25.67
N LEU A 219 20.20 7.28 -27.00
CA LEU A 219 19.33 6.49 -27.87
C LEU A 219 19.69 5.01 -27.83
N ASN A 220 20.96 4.68 -27.57
CA ASN A 220 21.38 3.29 -27.35
C ASN A 220 20.93 2.73 -26.01
N ILE A 221 20.85 3.49 -24.90
CA ILE A 221 20.38 2.97 -23.60
C ILE A 221 18.86 2.72 -23.58
N PHE A 222 18.06 3.60 -24.20
CA PHE A 222 16.61 3.39 -24.32
C PHE A 222 16.23 2.55 -25.55
N GLY A 223 17.08 2.48 -26.58
CA GLY A 223 16.91 1.68 -27.79
C GLY A 223 17.43 0.25 -27.69
N SER A 224 18.33 -0.06 -26.76
CA SER A 224 18.85 -1.44 -26.56
C SER A 224 17.87 -2.38 -25.86
N PHE A 225 16.77 -1.87 -25.27
CA PHE A 225 15.62 -2.73 -24.92
C PHE A 225 14.81 -3.20 -26.15
N LYS A 226 15.08 -2.63 -27.34
CA LYS A 226 14.38 -2.92 -28.59
C LYS A 226 15.16 -3.86 -29.53
N GLN A 227 16.36 -4.31 -29.14
CA GLN A 227 17.28 -4.95 -30.08
C GLN A 227 18.06 -6.10 -29.42
N ASN A 228 17.36 -7.07 -28.82
CA ASN A 228 17.99 -8.32 -28.39
C ASN A 228 17.16 -9.60 -28.61
N GLU A 229 16.26 -9.61 -29.60
CA GLU A 229 15.50 -10.82 -30.01
C GLU A 229 15.83 -11.28 -31.44
N ASN A 230 17.09 -11.15 -31.88
CA ASN A 230 17.50 -11.76 -33.15
C ASN A 230 18.96 -12.24 -33.10
N SER A 231 19.24 -13.23 -32.26
CA SER A 231 20.41 -14.09 -32.42
C SER A 231 20.23 -15.40 -31.66
N ASN A 232 19.42 -16.30 -32.21
CA ASN A 232 19.62 -17.73 -31.98
C ASN A 232 19.09 -18.51 -33.19
N ASN A 233 19.96 -18.69 -34.17
CA ASN A 233 19.78 -19.66 -35.23
C ASN A 233 21.06 -20.48 -35.35
N SER A 234 21.12 -21.57 -34.59
CA SER A 234 22.05 -22.68 -34.80
C SER A 234 21.42 -23.97 -34.26
N GLN A 235 20.65 -24.61 -35.14
CA GLN A 235 20.89 -26.01 -35.54
C GLN A 235 21.04 -27.05 -34.43
N THR A 236 19.93 -27.74 -34.10
CA THR A 236 20.00 -29.10 -33.55
C THR A 236 19.06 -30.01 -34.34
N SER A 237 19.67 -31.03 -34.90
CA SER A 237 19.11 -32.05 -35.76
C SER A 237 18.16 -33.00 -35.03
N THR A 238 17.20 -33.44 -35.82
CA THR A 238 16.17 -34.46 -35.64
C THR A 238 16.72 -35.83 -35.22
N SER A 239 16.10 -36.44 -34.20
CA SER A 239 15.83 -37.89 -34.15
C SER A 239 14.79 -38.18 -33.07
N THR A 240 13.65 -38.75 -33.45
CA THR A 240 12.93 -39.85 -32.77
C THR A 240 11.66 -40.16 -33.56
N GLU A 241 11.65 -41.34 -34.20
CA GLU A 241 10.50 -42.13 -34.68
C GLU A 241 9.55 -42.40 -33.47
N GLU A 242 8.23 -42.61 -33.55
CA GLU A 242 7.50 -43.56 -34.38
C GLU A 242 6.00 -43.51 -33.96
N ASN A 243 5.12 -44.04 -34.84
CA ASN A 243 3.76 -44.57 -34.61
C ASN A 243 2.50 -43.67 -34.78
N ALA A 244 2.15 -43.48 -36.06
CA ALA A 244 0.97 -44.03 -36.77
C ALA A 244 -0.41 -44.17 -36.10
N THR A 245 -1.44 -43.56 -36.71
CA THR A 245 -2.65 -44.17 -37.36
C THR A 245 -3.69 -43.05 -37.65
N VAL A 246 -3.85 -42.57 -38.90
CA VAL A 246 -4.76 -43.03 -39.98
C VAL A 246 -6.25 -43.07 -39.60
N VAL A 247 -7.04 -42.09 -40.09
CA VAL A 247 -8.33 -42.30 -40.79
C VAL A 247 -8.52 -41.18 -41.83
N GLU A 248 -8.71 -41.59 -43.08
CA GLU A 248 -9.11 -40.82 -44.27
C GLU A 248 -10.57 -40.35 -44.18
N GLU A 249 -10.93 -39.26 -44.89
CA GLU A 249 -11.84 -39.31 -46.07
C GLU A 249 -12.26 -37.89 -46.54
N LYS A 250 -11.82 -37.58 -47.78
CA LYS A 250 -12.45 -36.86 -48.92
C LYS A 250 -13.77 -36.08 -48.69
N GLU A 251 -14.09 -34.95 -49.34
CA GLU A 251 -13.91 -34.63 -50.77
C GLU A 251 -14.24 -33.14 -51.09
N LYS A 252 -13.58 -32.62 -52.15
CA LYS A 252 -13.84 -31.46 -53.04
C LYS A 252 -15.06 -30.53 -52.82
N SER A 253 -14.84 -29.21 -52.96
CA SER A 253 -15.16 -28.48 -54.22
C SER A 253 -14.73 -27.00 -54.18
N GLU A 254 -14.33 -26.50 -55.35
CA GLU A 254 -13.84 -25.16 -55.68
C GLU A 254 -14.92 -24.06 -55.60
N LYS A 255 -14.54 -22.84 -55.18
CA LYS A 255 -14.56 -21.63 -56.04
C LYS A 255 -14.09 -20.36 -55.31
N THR A 256 -13.15 -19.71 -55.96
CA THR A 256 -12.54 -18.41 -55.69
C THR A 256 -13.56 -17.28 -55.57
N GLN A 257 -13.54 -16.52 -54.48
CA GLN A 257 -13.91 -15.09 -54.45
C GLN A 257 -13.46 -14.41 -53.14
N SER A 258 -12.55 -13.46 -53.27
CA SER A 258 -12.20 -12.35 -52.36
C SER A 258 -12.11 -12.67 -50.85
N ALA A 259 -10.89 -12.91 -50.38
CA ALA A 259 -10.56 -13.06 -48.96
C ALA A 259 -10.81 -11.75 -48.17
N THR A 260 -12.07 -11.54 -47.80
CA THR A 260 -12.45 -10.65 -46.70
C THR A 260 -12.53 -11.52 -45.46
N ASN A 261 -11.67 -11.26 -44.47
CA ASN A 261 -11.57 -12.05 -43.25
C ASN A 261 -12.97 -12.23 -42.60
N PRO A 262 -13.44 -13.48 -42.36
CA PRO A 262 -14.78 -13.77 -41.85
C PRO A 262 -15.06 -13.23 -40.44
N LYS A 263 -14.04 -12.71 -39.74
CA LYS A 263 -14.17 -12.04 -38.44
C LYS A 263 -14.63 -10.58 -38.53
N LEU A 264 -14.46 -9.88 -39.67
CA LEU A 264 -14.89 -8.48 -39.81
C LEU A 264 -16.42 -8.33 -39.95
N ALA A 265 -17.13 -9.31 -40.52
CA ALA A 265 -18.57 -9.19 -40.81
C ALA A 265 -19.48 -9.20 -39.56
N LYS A 266 -18.95 -9.59 -38.39
CA LYS A 266 -19.72 -9.62 -37.13
C LYS A 266 -19.72 -8.29 -36.37
N HIS A 267 -18.83 -7.36 -36.71
CA HIS A 267 -18.77 -6.04 -36.08
C HIS A 267 -19.15 -4.99 -37.12
N ASN A 268 -20.29 -4.29 -36.91
CA ASN A 268 -20.80 -3.23 -37.78
C ASN A 268 -19.86 -2.01 -37.79
N PHE A 269 -18.71 -2.12 -38.47
CA PHE A 269 -17.74 -1.04 -38.60
C PHE A 269 -18.21 0.01 -39.60
N THR A 270 -17.95 1.27 -39.27
CA THR A 270 -18.03 2.39 -40.20
C THR A 270 -16.81 2.38 -41.14
N LYS A 271 -16.92 3.01 -42.32
CA LYS A 271 -15.82 3.06 -43.31
C LYS A 271 -14.47 3.53 -42.73
N ASN A 272 -14.49 4.44 -41.75
CA ASN A 272 -13.28 4.93 -41.07
C ASN A 272 -12.69 3.86 -40.12
N GLU A 273 -13.53 3.10 -39.43
CA GLU A 273 -13.08 2.01 -38.55
C GLU A 273 -12.48 0.85 -39.34
N GLU A 274 -12.96 0.56 -40.55
CA GLU A 274 -12.33 -0.42 -41.45
C GLU A 274 -10.93 0.00 -41.90
N GLU A 275 -10.71 1.29 -42.17
CA GLU A 275 -9.38 1.81 -42.49
C GLU A 275 -8.44 1.75 -41.29
N GLN A 276 -8.94 2.05 -40.08
CA GLN A 276 -8.17 1.93 -38.84
C GLN A 276 -7.84 0.47 -38.55
N PHE A 277 -8.78 -0.45 -38.77
CA PHE A 277 -8.56 -1.88 -38.63
C PHE A 277 -7.43 -2.35 -39.56
N LYS A 278 -7.47 -1.96 -40.84
CA LYS A 278 -6.40 -2.30 -41.81
C LYS A 278 -5.04 -1.73 -41.40
N LYS A 279 -5.00 -0.48 -40.92
CA LYS A 279 -3.77 0.15 -40.42
C LYS A 279 -3.22 -0.59 -39.19
N LEU A 280 -4.06 -0.91 -38.22
CA LEU A 280 -3.68 -1.63 -37.01
C LEU A 280 -3.28 -3.08 -37.31
N LEU A 281 -3.93 -3.74 -38.27
CA LEU A 281 -3.59 -5.10 -38.70
C LEU A 281 -2.18 -5.19 -39.30
N SER A 282 -1.73 -4.13 -39.98
CA SER A 282 -0.38 -4.03 -40.54
C SER A 282 0.71 -3.84 -39.49
N LEU A 283 0.36 -3.51 -38.23
CA LEU A 283 1.32 -3.35 -37.15
C LEU A 283 1.76 -4.71 -36.58
N PRO A 284 3.00 -4.82 -36.07
CA PRO A 284 3.43 -5.97 -35.26
C PRO A 284 2.60 -6.11 -33.98
N ASN A 285 2.41 -7.34 -33.48
CA ASN A 285 1.61 -7.61 -32.27
C ASN A 285 2.10 -6.81 -31.05
N GLU A 286 3.40 -6.64 -30.91
CA GLU A 286 4.02 -5.87 -29.83
C GLU A 286 3.58 -4.39 -29.84
N SER A 287 3.38 -3.80 -31.01
CA SER A 287 2.86 -2.43 -31.13
C SER A 287 1.39 -2.36 -30.71
N LEU A 288 0.60 -3.39 -31.01
CA LEU A 288 -0.80 -3.49 -30.59
C LEU A 288 -0.90 -3.68 -29.07
N PHE A 289 -0.02 -4.48 -28.47
CA PHE A 289 0.08 -4.66 -27.02
C PHE A 289 0.43 -3.35 -26.29
N ASN A 290 1.39 -2.59 -26.83
CA ASN A 290 1.73 -1.27 -26.27
C ASN A 290 0.57 -0.27 -26.34
N ILE A 291 -0.19 -0.27 -27.44
CA ILE A 291 -1.39 0.56 -27.58
C ILE A 291 -2.46 0.11 -26.58
N ALA A 292 -2.67 -1.19 -26.45
CA ALA A 292 -3.65 -1.77 -25.53
C ALA A 292 -3.34 -1.47 -24.06
N ASN A 293 -2.07 -1.58 -23.66
CA ASN A 293 -1.60 -1.24 -22.31
C ASN A 293 -1.81 0.26 -22.00
N ARG A 294 -1.51 1.16 -22.95
CA ARG A 294 -1.78 2.60 -22.78
C ARG A 294 -3.27 2.92 -22.69
N LEU A 295 -4.11 2.11 -23.34
CA LEU A 295 -5.55 2.20 -23.26
C LEU A 295 -6.15 1.44 -22.06
N ASN A 296 -5.30 0.87 -21.19
CA ASN A 296 -5.69 0.03 -20.04
C ASN A 296 -6.65 -1.12 -20.41
N ILE A 297 -6.46 -1.74 -21.57
CA ILE A 297 -7.19 -2.95 -21.96
C ILE A 297 -6.56 -4.12 -21.21
N TYR A 298 -7.26 -4.76 -20.28
CA TYR A 298 -6.71 -5.89 -19.50
C TYR A 298 -6.77 -7.21 -20.27
N GLY A 299 -5.78 -8.09 -20.06
CA GLY A 299 -5.71 -9.42 -20.69
C GLY A 299 -5.37 -9.39 -22.18
N TYR A 300 -4.77 -8.30 -22.69
CA TYR A 300 -4.43 -8.15 -24.11
C TYR A 300 -3.41 -9.17 -24.62
N GLU A 301 -2.61 -9.76 -23.73
CA GLU A 301 -1.51 -10.68 -24.04
C GLU A 301 -2.02 -12.03 -24.55
N ASP A 302 -3.19 -12.45 -24.07
CA ASP A 302 -3.84 -13.72 -24.43
C ASP A 302 -4.87 -13.56 -25.57
N MET A 303 -5.09 -12.34 -26.07
CA MET A 303 -6.05 -12.06 -27.14
C MET A 303 -5.47 -12.35 -28.52
N GLU A 304 -6.28 -12.95 -29.39
CA GLU A 304 -5.93 -13.00 -30.81
C GLU A 304 -5.82 -11.59 -31.40
N LYS A 305 -4.88 -11.42 -32.33
CA LYS A 305 -4.54 -10.11 -32.91
C LYS A 305 -5.76 -9.32 -33.39
N ASP A 306 -6.67 -9.99 -34.08
CA ASP A 306 -7.89 -9.38 -34.61
C ASP A 306 -8.80 -8.89 -33.47
N ASP A 307 -8.99 -9.70 -32.43
CA ASP A 307 -9.83 -9.37 -31.29
C ASP A 307 -9.26 -8.19 -30.50
N LEU A 308 -7.92 -8.13 -30.37
CA LEU A 308 -7.24 -7.01 -29.76
C LEU A 308 -7.44 -5.70 -30.53
N ILE A 309 -7.32 -5.73 -31.86
CA ILE A 309 -7.54 -4.56 -32.71
C ILE A 309 -8.98 -4.06 -32.55
N ILE A 310 -9.95 -4.97 -32.50
CA ILE A 310 -11.37 -4.63 -32.28
C ILE A 310 -11.55 -3.91 -30.94
N GLN A 311 -10.90 -4.40 -29.87
CA GLN A 311 -10.96 -3.76 -28.55
C GLN A 311 -10.30 -2.38 -28.54
N ILE A 312 -9.16 -2.21 -29.20
CA ILE A 312 -8.47 -0.92 -29.34
C ILE A 312 -9.39 0.11 -30.01
N ILE A 313 -10.05 -0.26 -31.11
CA ILE A 313 -10.98 0.63 -31.82
C ILE A 313 -12.18 0.99 -30.92
N LYS A 314 -12.75 -0.01 -30.22
CA LYS A 314 -13.91 0.19 -29.33
C LYS A 314 -13.60 1.13 -28.16
N VAL A 315 -12.46 0.95 -27.50
CA VAL A 315 -12.05 1.82 -26.38
C VAL A 315 -11.79 3.24 -26.88
N THR A 316 -11.08 3.38 -28.00
CA THR A 316 -10.77 4.71 -28.59
C THR A 316 -12.02 5.48 -29.00
N ARG A 317 -13.10 4.80 -29.38
CA ARG A 317 -14.41 5.43 -29.65
C ARG A 317 -15.09 5.97 -28.40
N THR A 318 -14.91 5.31 -27.26
CA THR A 318 -15.58 5.65 -26.00
C THR A 318 -14.92 6.85 -25.30
N THR A 319 -13.65 7.11 -25.59
CA THR A 319 -12.86 8.20 -25.00
C THR A 319 -12.98 9.55 -25.75
N LYS A 320 -13.86 9.64 -26.74
CA LYS A 320 -14.22 10.89 -27.44
C LYS A 320 -15.49 11.50 -26.87
#